data_AF-A0A0F2PZJ9-F1
#
_entry.id   AF-A0A0F2PZJ9-F1
#
_cell.length_a   1.000
_cell.length_b   1.000
_cell.length_c   1.000
_cell.angle_alpha   90.00
_cell.angle_beta   90.00
_cell.angle_gamma   90.00
#
_symmetry.space_group_name_H-M   'P 1'
#
loop_
_entity.id
_entity.type
_entity.pdbx_description
1 polymer ?
#
loop_
_entity_poly.entity_id
_entity_poly.type
_entity_poly.pdbx_seq_one_letter_code
_entity_poly.pdbx_strand_id
1 'polypeptide(L)'
;MKDQLSDYINEVLGFYEVLGTDRVLNDHLHSQGGYNEWVFPRLQRAALDQVDNNCRATDSRYAIWAADVKEILLDAESYLEQNNVEASIRNIKLAINALSAYIDIKALFDAKSGMRFNTPDEIISRYEKFKK
;
A
#
# COMPACT_ATOMS: atom_id res chain seq x y z
N MET A 1 3.72 -5.32 27.87
CA MET A 1 4.14 -5.57 26.46
C MET A 1 3.03 -5.25 25.47
N LYS A 2 1.80 -5.80 25.64
CA LYS A 2 0.64 -5.34 24.84
C LYS A 2 0.34 -3.85 25.05
N ASP A 3 0.27 -3.41 26.30
CA ASP A 3 -0.05 -2.01 26.62
C ASP A 3 1.00 -1.04 26.05
N GLN A 4 2.29 -1.36 26.21
CA GLN A 4 3.40 -0.58 25.64
C GLN A 4 3.39 -0.53 24.10
N LEU A 5 3.00 -1.62 23.42
CA LEU A 5 2.88 -1.61 21.96
C LEU A 5 1.70 -0.74 21.50
N SER A 6 0.57 -0.79 22.23
CA SER A 6 -0.56 0.09 21.97
C SER A 6 -0.18 1.57 22.17
N ASP A 7 0.60 1.90 23.19
CA ASP A 7 1.12 3.24 23.41
C ASP A 7 1.97 3.72 22.22
N TYR A 8 2.93 2.90 21.76
CA TYR A 8 3.73 3.24 20.58
C TYR A 8 2.92 3.41 19.30
N ILE A 9 1.89 2.58 19.08
CA ILE A 9 0.99 2.74 17.94
C ILE A 9 0.28 4.10 18.01
N ASN A 10 -0.22 4.48 19.19
CA ASN A 10 -0.89 5.76 19.39
C ASN A 10 0.07 6.96 19.20
N GLU A 11 1.31 6.85 19.67
CA GLU A 11 2.33 7.89 19.45
C GLU A 11 2.65 8.08 17.98
N VAL A 12 2.82 6.98 17.22
CA VAL A 12 3.05 7.05 15.77
C VAL A 12 1.86 7.71 15.07
N LEU A 13 0.63 7.27 15.37
CA LEU A 13 -0.58 7.85 14.75
C LEU A 13 -0.75 9.33 15.12
N GLY A 14 -0.58 9.68 16.39
CA GLY A 14 -0.68 11.06 16.88
C GLY A 14 0.38 11.97 16.24
N PHE A 15 1.59 11.47 16.00
CA PHE A 15 2.61 12.22 15.26
C PHE A 15 2.16 12.53 13.82
N TYR A 16 1.68 11.54 13.07
CA TYR A 16 1.22 11.75 11.69
C TYR A 16 -0.07 12.58 11.61
N GLU A 17 -0.96 12.48 12.60
CA GLU A 17 -2.12 13.36 12.73
C GLU A 17 -1.72 14.83 12.91
N VAL A 18 -0.66 15.09 13.70
CA VAL A 18 -0.08 16.43 13.85
C VAL A 18 0.61 16.94 12.58
N LEU A 19 1.14 16.06 11.72
CA LEU A 19 1.62 16.48 10.40
C LEU A 19 0.46 16.93 9.50
N GLY A 20 -0.67 16.21 9.58
CA GLY A 20 -1.89 16.51 8.83
C GLY A 20 -1.63 16.66 7.33
N THR A 21 -2.13 17.77 6.77
CA THR A 21 -1.93 18.16 5.37
C THR A 21 -0.79 19.16 5.18
N ASP A 22 -0.14 19.58 6.26
CA ASP A 22 0.78 20.73 6.24
C ASP A 22 2.20 20.33 5.85
N ARG A 23 2.58 19.07 6.10
CA ARG A 23 3.94 18.58 5.85
C ARG A 23 3.97 17.07 5.63
N VAL A 24 4.88 16.62 4.78
CA VAL A 24 5.19 15.20 4.59
C VAL A 24 6.50 14.87 5.29
N LEU A 25 6.52 13.81 6.11
CA LEU A 25 7.77 13.24 6.60
C LEU A 25 8.37 12.34 5.51
N ASN A 26 9.49 12.79 4.96
CA ASN A 26 10.25 12.03 3.97
C ASN A 26 11.65 11.72 4.48
N ASP A 27 11.75 10.87 5.49
CA ASP A 27 13.00 10.23 5.87
C ASP A 27 13.12 8.87 5.16
N HIS A 28 14.24 8.62 4.50
CA HIS A 28 14.50 7.39 3.75
C HIS A 28 14.78 6.18 4.67
N LEU A 29 14.20 6.14 5.88
CA LEU A 29 14.43 5.11 6.91
C LEU A 29 14.08 3.68 6.47
N HIS A 30 13.37 3.52 5.36
CA HIS A 30 12.92 2.23 4.83
C HIS A 30 13.39 1.94 3.40
N SER A 31 14.45 2.59 2.92
CA SER A 31 14.93 2.51 1.53
C SER A 31 15.58 1.17 1.18
N GLN A 32 14.78 0.12 1.02
CA GLN A 32 15.01 -0.85 -0.05
C GLN A 32 14.26 -0.29 -1.26
N GLY A 33 14.82 0.77 -1.86
CA GLY A 33 14.19 1.54 -2.94
C GLY A 33 13.60 0.66 -4.04
N GLY A 34 12.56 1.13 -4.71
CA GLY A 34 11.89 0.40 -5.77
C GLY A 34 11.21 1.35 -6.72
N TYR A 35 11.74 1.45 -7.92
CA TYR A 35 11.08 2.07 -9.07
C TYR A 35 9.61 1.63 -9.18
N ASN A 36 8.77 2.49 -9.75
CA ASN A 36 7.35 2.26 -10.06
C ASN A 36 7.01 0.84 -10.56
N GLU A 37 7.93 0.19 -11.26
CA GLU A 37 7.81 -1.18 -11.78
C GLU A 37 7.69 -2.28 -10.71
N TRP A 38 8.18 -2.06 -9.48
CA TRP A 38 8.23 -3.07 -8.42
C TRP A 38 6.98 -3.10 -7.54
N VAL A 39 6.08 -2.12 -7.66
CA VAL A 39 4.94 -1.97 -6.75
C VAL A 39 4.01 -3.20 -6.76
N PHE A 40 3.69 -3.75 -7.94
CA PHE A 40 2.85 -4.95 -8.02
C PHE A 40 3.60 -6.26 -7.69
N PRO A 41 4.83 -6.50 -8.19
CA PRO A 41 5.62 -7.67 -7.77
C PRO A 41 5.84 -7.76 -6.25
N ARG A 42 6.12 -6.63 -5.59
CA ARG A 42 6.33 -6.59 -4.13
C ARG A 42 5.02 -6.81 -3.37
N LEU A 43 3.90 -6.25 -3.85
CA LEU A 43 2.58 -6.55 -3.30
C LEU A 43 2.24 -8.04 -3.43
N GLN A 44 2.45 -8.61 -4.61
CA GLN A 44 2.20 -10.03 -4.87
C GLN A 44 3.02 -10.90 -3.92
N ARG A 45 4.31 -10.60 -3.75
CA ARG A 45 5.18 -11.31 -2.82
C ARG A 45 4.64 -11.24 -1.39
N ALA A 46 4.33 -10.04 -0.89
CA ALA A 46 3.76 -9.86 0.45
C ALA A 46 2.46 -10.65 0.65
N ALA A 47 1.58 -10.65 -0.36
CA ALA A 47 0.33 -11.40 -0.34
C ALA A 47 0.55 -12.92 -0.33
N LEU A 48 1.44 -13.44 -1.17
CA LEU A 48 1.77 -14.87 -1.19
C LEU A 48 2.43 -15.31 0.11
N ASP A 49 3.27 -14.47 0.71
CA ASP A 49 3.85 -14.72 2.03
C ASP A 49 2.78 -14.74 3.13
N GLN A 50 1.72 -13.92 3.04
CA GLN A 50 0.58 -13.98 3.97
C GLN A 50 -0.23 -15.29 3.83
N VAL A 51 -0.19 -15.97 2.68
CA VAL A 51 -0.80 -17.30 2.52
C VAL A 51 -0.08 -18.35 3.36
N ASP A 52 1.24 -18.20 3.57
CA ASP A 52 2.03 -19.05 4.45
C ASP A 52 2.02 -18.51 5.89
N ASN A 53 1.21 -19.14 6.74
CA ASN A 53 1.08 -18.78 8.15
C ASN A 53 2.40 -18.84 8.96
N ASN A 54 3.46 -19.45 8.43
CA ASN A 54 4.77 -19.50 9.09
C ASN A 54 5.73 -18.40 8.64
N CYS A 55 5.33 -17.58 7.67
CA CYS A 55 6.21 -16.58 7.09
C CYS A 55 6.35 -15.35 8.02
N ARG A 56 7.49 -15.26 8.72
CA ARG A 56 7.76 -14.21 9.72
C ARG A 56 7.94 -12.80 9.13
N ALA A 57 8.18 -12.69 7.83
CA ALA A 57 8.53 -11.43 7.17
C ALA A 57 7.34 -10.76 6.45
N THR A 58 6.10 -11.24 6.65
CA THR A 58 4.90 -10.73 5.97
C THR A 58 4.69 -9.23 6.19
N ASP A 59 4.67 -8.77 7.44
CA ASP A 59 4.42 -7.36 7.74
C ASP A 59 5.54 -6.44 7.23
N SER A 60 6.80 -6.87 7.35
CA SER A 60 7.93 -6.13 6.80
C SER A 60 7.86 -5.99 5.28
N ARG A 61 7.33 -6.99 4.56
CA ARG A 61 7.14 -6.90 3.10
C ARG A 61 5.99 -5.98 2.72
N TYR A 62 4.90 -5.95 3.50
CA TYR A 62 3.86 -4.94 3.32
C TYR A 62 4.39 -3.53 3.62
N ALA A 63 5.25 -3.35 4.63
CA ALA A 63 5.88 -2.06 4.90
C ALA A 63 6.78 -1.59 3.73
N ILE A 64 7.57 -2.50 3.14
CA ILE A 64 8.39 -2.21 1.96
C ILE A 64 7.50 -1.81 0.77
N TRP A 65 6.44 -2.58 0.50
CA TRP A 65 5.50 -2.25 -0.57
C TRP A 65 4.79 -0.90 -0.34
N ALA A 66 4.38 -0.60 0.89
CA ALA A 66 3.76 0.68 1.23
C ALA A 66 4.74 1.85 1.04
N ALA A 67 6.03 1.64 1.31
CA ALA A 67 7.07 2.61 0.99
C ALA A 67 7.16 2.88 -0.52
N ASP A 68 7.03 1.86 -1.38
CA ASP A 68 7.00 2.07 -2.84
C ASP A 68 5.81 2.96 -3.26
N VAL A 69 4.62 2.75 -2.68
CA VAL A 69 3.44 3.60 -2.94
C VAL A 69 3.69 5.04 -2.49
N LYS A 70 4.35 5.24 -1.34
CA LYS A 70 4.74 6.56 -0.84
C LYS A 70 5.68 7.26 -1.83
N GLU A 71 6.73 6.58 -2.30
CA GLU A 71 7.70 7.14 -3.26
C GLU A 71 7.01 7.50 -4.59
N ILE A 72 6.09 6.66 -5.10
CA ILE A 72 5.30 6.98 -6.31
C ILE A 72 4.53 8.30 -6.15
N LEU A 73 3.95 8.56 -4.97
CA LEU A 73 3.21 9.78 -4.68
C LEU A 73 4.13 11.00 -4.53
N LEU A 74 5.29 10.84 -3.90
CA LEU A 74 6.32 11.89 -3.80
C LEU A 74 6.85 12.27 -5.19
N ASP A 75 7.08 11.29 -6.07
CA ASP A 75 7.44 11.56 -7.47
C ASP A 75 6.31 12.29 -8.20
N ALA A 76 5.04 11.94 -7.92
CA ALA A 76 3.90 12.62 -8.51
C ALA A 76 3.81 14.10 -8.10
N GLU A 77 4.09 14.41 -6.84
CA GLU A 77 4.19 15.78 -6.31
C GLU A 77 5.34 16.52 -6.98
N SER A 78 6.53 15.92 -7.04
CA SER A 78 7.70 16.50 -7.74
C SER A 78 7.41 16.81 -9.21
N TYR A 79 6.66 15.94 -9.90
CA TYR A 79 6.23 16.20 -11.28
C TYR A 79 5.27 17.38 -11.39
N LEU A 80 4.39 17.63 -10.40
CA LEU A 80 3.52 18.81 -10.41
C LEU A 80 4.33 20.09 -10.24
N GLU A 81 5.31 20.11 -9.34
CA GLU A 81 6.22 21.26 -9.15
C GLU A 81 7.00 21.60 -10.42
N GLN A 82 7.32 20.59 -11.22
CA GLN A 82 7.97 20.72 -12.53
C GLN A 82 7.00 21.01 -13.68
N ASN A 83 5.71 21.25 -13.40
CA ASN A 83 4.62 21.41 -14.39
C ASN A 83 4.45 20.20 -15.35
N ASN A 84 4.94 19.01 -14.97
CA ASN A 84 4.78 17.77 -15.71
C ASN A 84 3.50 17.04 -15.28
N VAL A 85 2.36 17.65 -15.60
CA VAL A 85 1.02 17.15 -15.20
C VAL A 85 0.77 15.72 -15.69
N GLU A 86 1.22 15.38 -16.88
CA GLU A 86 1.00 14.05 -17.44
C GLU A 86 1.71 12.95 -16.63
N ALA A 87 2.98 13.17 -16.27
CA ALA A 87 3.74 12.24 -15.44
C ALA A 87 3.15 12.12 -14.03
N SER A 88 2.73 13.24 -13.43
CA SER A 88 2.04 13.23 -12.14
C SER A 88 0.76 12.39 -12.16
N ILE A 89 -0.10 12.59 -13.16
CA ILE A 89 -1.35 11.82 -13.31
C ILE A 89 -1.05 10.32 -13.48
N ARG A 90 0.00 9.96 -14.23
CA ARG A 90 0.40 8.54 -14.37
C ARG A 90 0.79 7.93 -13.03
N ASN A 91 1.59 8.62 -12.22
CA ASN A 91 2.01 8.15 -10.91
C ASN A 91 0.84 8.06 -9.92
N ILE A 92 -0.03 9.08 -9.88
CA ILE A 92 -1.24 9.04 -9.04
C ILE A 92 -2.13 7.83 -9.40
N LYS A 93 -2.36 7.58 -10.70
CA LYS A 93 -3.12 6.41 -11.15
C LYS A 93 -2.45 5.10 -10.75
N LEU A 94 -1.13 5.02 -10.83
CA LEU A 94 -0.37 3.83 -10.41
C LEU A 94 -0.54 3.58 -8.90
N ALA A 95 -0.38 4.61 -8.07
CA ALA A 95 -0.58 4.51 -6.62
C ALA A 95 -2.02 4.09 -6.27
N ILE A 96 -3.03 4.69 -6.90
CA ILE A 96 -4.44 4.33 -6.71
C ILE A 96 -4.68 2.85 -7.07
N ASN A 97 -4.14 2.40 -8.20
CA ASN A 97 -4.31 1.00 -8.64
C ASN A 97 -3.58 0.04 -7.69
N ALA A 98 -2.40 0.40 -7.17
CA ALA A 98 -1.67 -0.40 -6.18
C ALA A 98 -2.46 -0.53 -4.87
N LEU A 99 -2.98 0.59 -4.35
CA LEU A 99 -3.83 0.59 -3.14
C LEU A 99 -5.12 -0.21 -3.36
N SER A 100 -5.76 -0.08 -4.54
CA SER A 100 -6.96 -0.85 -4.89
C SER A 100 -6.68 -2.36 -4.92
N ALA A 101 -5.56 -2.76 -5.53
CA ALA A 101 -5.14 -4.16 -5.53
C ALA A 101 -4.89 -4.69 -4.10
N TYR A 102 -4.27 -3.89 -3.23
CA TYR A 102 -4.09 -4.25 -1.83
C TYR A 102 -5.43 -4.43 -1.10
N ILE A 103 -6.38 -3.51 -1.28
CA ILE A 103 -7.73 -3.60 -0.68
C ILE A 103 -8.41 -4.90 -1.11
N ASP A 104 -8.40 -5.20 -2.41
CA ASP A 104 -9.02 -6.42 -2.92
C ASP A 104 -8.35 -7.69 -2.38
N ILE A 105 -7.01 -7.70 -2.29
CA ILE A 105 -6.26 -8.80 -1.69
C ILE A 105 -6.65 -8.99 -0.21
N LYS A 106 -6.73 -7.91 0.57
CA LYS A 106 -7.15 -8.00 1.97
C LYS A 106 -8.59 -8.49 2.12
N ALA A 107 -9.49 -8.08 1.23
CA ALA A 107 -10.85 -8.61 1.20
C ALA A 107 -10.88 -10.13 0.93
N LEU A 108 -9.98 -10.67 0.09
CA LEU A 108 -9.85 -12.11 -0.12
C LEU A 108 -9.39 -12.84 1.16
N PHE A 109 -8.52 -12.22 1.97
CA PHE A 109 -8.09 -12.78 3.25
C PHE A 109 -9.19 -12.68 4.33
N ASP A 110 -9.91 -11.55 4.41
CA ASP A 110 -11.03 -11.37 5.35
C ASP A 110 -12.21 -12.31 5.03
N ALA A 111 -12.49 -12.55 3.75
CA ALA A 111 -13.51 -13.51 3.35
C ALA A 111 -13.22 -14.93 3.87
N LYS A 112 -11.94 -15.27 4.12
CA LYS A 112 -11.54 -16.53 4.76
C LYS A 112 -11.76 -16.53 6.28
N SER A 113 -11.71 -15.37 6.94
CA SER A 113 -11.93 -15.24 8.39
C SER A 113 -13.41 -15.07 8.78
N GLY A 114 -14.31 -14.98 7.79
CA GLY A 114 -15.76 -14.91 8.00
C GLY A 114 -16.34 -13.49 8.03
N MET A 115 -15.49 -12.46 7.93
CA MET A 115 -15.90 -11.07 7.73
C MET A 115 -15.92 -10.77 6.23
N ARG A 116 -17.11 -10.61 5.62
CA ARG A 116 -17.24 -10.42 4.17
C ARG A 116 -17.74 -9.02 3.83
N PHE A 117 -16.84 -8.20 3.28
CA PHE A 117 -17.23 -7.00 2.54
C PHE A 117 -17.60 -7.33 1.09
N ASN A 118 -16.82 -8.19 0.42
CA ASN A 118 -17.06 -8.75 -0.91
C ASN A 118 -16.62 -10.22 -0.95
N THR A 119 -17.25 -11.03 -1.79
CA THR A 119 -16.84 -12.42 -2.09
C THR A 119 -15.71 -12.45 -3.14
N PRO A 120 -14.88 -13.51 -3.17
CA PRO A 120 -13.91 -13.69 -4.24
C PRO A 120 -14.52 -13.62 -5.64
N ASP A 121 -15.69 -14.22 -5.84
CA ASP A 121 -16.39 -14.23 -7.13
C ASP A 121 -16.81 -12.82 -7.57
N GLU A 122 -17.27 -11.96 -6.65
CA GLU A 122 -17.60 -10.57 -6.94
C GLU A 122 -16.37 -9.76 -7.35
N ILE A 123 -15.24 -9.96 -6.65
CA ILE A 123 -13.96 -9.30 -6.96
C ILE A 123 -13.48 -9.72 -8.36
N ILE A 124 -13.45 -11.02 -8.65
CA ILE A 124 -12.97 -11.55 -9.94
C ILE A 124 -13.91 -11.16 -11.09
N SER A 125 -15.22 -11.25 -10.90
CA SER A 125 -16.21 -10.90 -11.93
C SER A 125 -16.14 -9.42 -12.33
N ARG A 126 -15.75 -8.53 -11.41
CA ARG A 126 -15.51 -7.12 -11.73
C ARG A 126 -14.37 -6.95 -12.73
N TYR A 127 -13.31 -7.75 -12.63
CA TYR A 127 -12.15 -7.65 -13.52
C TYR A 127 -12.41 -8.20 -14.92
N GLU A 128 -13.27 -9.21 -15.06
CA GLU A 128 -13.67 -9.75 -16.37
C GLU A 128 -14.27 -8.68 -17.28
N LYS A 129 -14.94 -7.65 -16.72
CA LYS A 129 -15.45 -6.50 -17.48
C LYS A 129 -14.37 -5.64 -18.13
N PHE A 130 -13.12 -5.78 -17.68
CA PHE A 130 -11.97 -5.03 -18.16
C PHE A 130 -10.99 -5.89 -18.98
N LYS A 131 -11.17 -7.21 -19.01
CA LYS A 131 -10.46 -8.10 -19.92
C LYS A 131 -11.10 -7.97 -21.31
N LYS A 132 -10.54 -7.07 -22.13
CA LYS A 132 -10.76 -7.05 -23.58
C LYS A 132 -9.83 -8.02 -24.27
#